data_AF-A0A6A2ZR55-F1
#
_entry.id   AF-A0A6A2ZR55-F1
#
_cell.length_a   1.000
_cell.length_b   1.000
_cell.length_c   1.000
_cell.angle_alpha   90.00
_cell.angle_beta   90.00
_cell.angle_gamma   90.00
#
_symmetry.space_group_name_H-M   'P 1'
#
loop_
_entity.id
_entity.type
_entity.pdbx_description
1 polymer ?
#
loop_
_entity_poly.entity_id
_entity_poly.type
_entity_poly.pdbx_seq_one_letter_code
_entity_poly.pdbx_strand_id
1 'polypeptide(L)'
;MAIEARGVELLVQSDLDVIVAKFDSHVKNISRIYAAGILSRGFAIVFSKPGLGACKKDMRFYVRDLSTRVKIDDTEMKRQALGSLYQEMADDERYVKIVVENDEFLYVLMEFFYSSEMEIQEHASKIVSFISV
;
A
#
# COMPACT_ATOMS: atom_id res chain seq x y z
N MET A 1 39.38 -13.71 -37.45
CA MET A 1 38.53 -12.52 -37.20
C MET A 1 37.04 -12.84 -37.26
N ALA A 2 36.48 -13.37 -38.36
CA ALA A 2 35.04 -13.65 -38.47
C ALA A 2 34.49 -14.76 -37.54
N ILE A 3 35.27 -15.81 -37.26
CA ILE A 3 34.85 -16.92 -36.38
C ILE A 3 34.81 -16.51 -34.90
N GLU A 4 35.73 -15.63 -34.50
CA GLU A 4 35.87 -15.15 -33.11
C GLU A 4 34.74 -14.20 -32.74
N ALA A 5 34.35 -13.30 -33.64
CA ALA A 5 33.17 -12.44 -33.49
C ALA A 5 31.87 -13.25 -33.34
N ARG A 6 31.75 -14.35 -34.09
CA ARG A 6 30.59 -15.25 -34.04
C ARG A 6 30.53 -16.06 -32.72
N GLY A 7 31.68 -16.38 -32.14
CA GLY A 7 31.75 -17.05 -30.83
C GLY A 7 31.26 -16.16 -29.68
N VAL A 8 31.61 -14.87 -29.71
CA VAL A 8 31.15 -13.88 -28.73
C VAL A 8 29.63 -13.67 -28.85
N GLU A 9 29.11 -13.59 -30.06
CA GLU A 9 27.66 -13.46 -30.32
C GLU A 9 26.87 -14.66 -29.76
N LEU A 10 27.36 -15.89 -29.96
CA LEU A 10 26.70 -17.10 -29.46
C LEU A 10 26.74 -17.20 -27.93
N LEU A 11 27.81 -16.75 -27.28
CA LEU A 11 27.90 -16.70 -25.82
C LEU A 11 26.89 -15.71 -25.23
N VAL A 12 26.80 -14.50 -25.79
CA VAL A 12 25.83 -13.49 -25.35
C VAL A 12 24.40 -14.00 -25.54
N GLN A 13 24.12 -14.68 -26.65
CA GLN A 13 22.81 -15.26 -26.91
C GLN A 13 22.47 -16.39 -25.91
N SER A 14 23.43 -17.28 -25.62
CA SER A 14 23.25 -18.34 -24.62
C SER A 14 22.98 -17.79 -23.23
N ASP A 15 23.73 -16.76 -22.81
CA ASP A 15 23.53 -16.13 -21.50
C ASP A 15 22.14 -15.47 -21.41
N LEU A 16 21.71 -14.80 -22.49
CA LEU A 16 20.38 -14.21 -22.57
C LEU A 16 19.28 -15.27 -22.49
N ASP A 17 19.42 -16.38 -23.22
CA ASP A 17 18.46 -17.49 -23.20
C ASP A 17 18.29 -18.09 -21.79
N VAL A 18 19.40 -18.21 -21.04
CA VAL A 18 19.37 -18.67 -19.65
C VAL A 18 18.62 -17.68 -18.75
N ILE A 19 18.83 -16.38 -18.92
CA ILE A 19 18.14 -15.34 -18.13
C ILE A 19 16.64 -15.34 -18.47
N VAL A 20 16.28 -15.42 -19.75
CA VAL A 20 14.89 -15.49 -20.21
C VAL A 20 14.19 -16.72 -19.62
N ALA A 21 14.83 -17.89 -19.67
CA ALA A 21 14.26 -19.12 -19.11
C ALA A 21 14.02 -19.02 -17.59
N LYS A 22 14.95 -18.40 -16.84
CA LYS A 22 14.78 -18.15 -15.40
C LYS A 22 13.65 -17.17 -15.13
N PHE A 23 13.59 -16.08 -15.91
CA PHE A 23 12.55 -15.07 -15.76
C PHE A 23 11.15 -15.64 -16.04
N ASP A 24 10.99 -16.41 -17.12
CA ASP A 24 9.74 -17.10 -17.44
C ASP A 24 9.32 -18.08 -16.34
N SER A 25 10.28 -18.79 -15.73
CA SER A 25 10.01 -19.63 -14.56
C SER A 25 9.49 -18.82 -13.36
N HIS A 26 10.10 -17.67 -13.07
CA HIS A 26 9.62 -16.79 -11.99
C HIS A 26 8.23 -16.23 -12.27
N VAL A 27 7.95 -15.80 -13.50
CA VAL A 27 6.61 -15.33 -13.91
C VAL A 27 5.59 -16.44 -13.71
N LYS A 28 5.85 -17.66 -14.18
CA LYS A 28 4.97 -18.82 -13.98
C LYS A 28 4.74 -19.15 -12.51
N ASN A 29 5.78 -19.07 -11.68
CA ASN A 29 5.64 -19.30 -10.24
C ASN A 29 4.76 -18.24 -9.59
N ILE A 30 4.95 -16.96 -9.92
CA ILE A 30 4.12 -15.85 -9.42
C ILE A 30 2.66 -16.03 -9.88
N SER A 31 2.43 -16.35 -11.15
CA SER A 31 1.08 -16.63 -11.67
C SER A 31 0.42 -17.79 -10.95
N ARG A 32 1.16 -18.86 -10.60
CA ARG A 32 0.65 -19.98 -9.81
C ARG A 32 0.30 -19.56 -8.38
N ILE A 33 1.13 -18.75 -7.73
CA ILE A 33 0.86 -18.20 -6.38
C ILE A 33 -0.41 -17.34 -6.41
N TYR A 34 -0.57 -16.51 -7.44
CA TYR A 34 -1.77 -15.69 -7.64
C TYR A 34 -3.01 -16.55 -7.88
N ALA A 35 -2.95 -17.52 -8.80
CA ALA A 35 -4.06 -18.42 -9.11
C ALA A 35 -4.46 -19.32 -7.93
N ALA A 36 -3.52 -19.66 -7.04
CA ALA A 36 -3.79 -20.35 -5.78
C ALA A 36 -4.52 -19.47 -4.76
N GLY A 37 -4.76 -18.18 -5.07
CA GLY A 37 -5.45 -17.24 -4.20
C GLY A 37 -4.63 -16.77 -3.00
N ILE A 38 -3.32 -17.04 -2.97
CA ILE A 38 -2.43 -16.63 -1.87
C ILE A 38 -2.33 -15.10 -1.83
N LEU A 39 -2.26 -14.47 -3.00
CA LEU A 39 -2.19 -13.01 -3.16
C LEU A 39 -3.56 -12.37 -3.46
N SER A 40 -4.63 -13.16 -3.62
CA SER A 40 -5.96 -12.65 -3.96
C SER A 40 -6.72 -12.08 -2.77
N ARG A 41 -6.12 -12.08 -1.58
CA ARG A 41 -6.62 -11.42 -0.38
C ARG A 41 -5.60 -10.36 -0.01
N GLY A 42 -6.02 -9.10 0.07
CA GLY A 42 -5.19 -7.97 0.51
C GLY A 42 -4.79 -8.10 1.97
N PHE A 43 -3.88 -9.03 2.28
CA PHE A 43 -3.27 -9.13 3.61
C PHE A 43 -2.15 -8.11 3.69
N ALA A 44 -2.41 -6.91 4.22
CA ALA A 44 -1.31 -6.14 4.79
C ALA A 44 -0.99 -6.65 6.20
N ILE A 45 0.22 -6.37 6.64
CA ILE A 45 0.57 -6.48 8.06
C ILE A 45 -0.26 -5.43 8.79
N VAL A 46 -1.40 -5.86 9.34
CA VAL A 46 -2.32 -5.04 10.10
C VAL A 46 -1.71 -4.81 11.48
N PHE A 47 -1.26 -3.60 11.76
CA PHE A 47 -0.97 -3.22 13.14
C PHE A 47 -2.28 -3.08 13.93
N SER A 48 -2.28 -3.67 15.13
CA SER A 48 -3.39 -3.57 16.06
C SER A 48 -3.59 -2.13 16.54
N LYS A 49 -4.85 -1.72 16.70
CA LYS A 49 -5.20 -0.44 17.35
C LYS A 49 -4.44 -0.32 18.69
N PRO A 50 -3.76 0.81 18.96
CA PRO A 50 -3.10 1.04 20.24
C PRO A 50 -4.11 1.01 21.40
N GLY A 51 -3.71 0.47 22.55
CA GLY A 51 -4.55 0.46 23.76
C GLY A 51 -4.79 1.85 24.34
N LEU A 52 -5.74 1.95 25.27
CA LEU A 52 -5.99 3.18 26.04
C LEU A 52 -4.68 3.63 26.73
N GLY A 53 -4.33 4.91 26.58
CA GLY A 53 -3.11 5.47 27.17
C GLY A 53 -1.82 5.19 26.38
N ALA A 54 -1.91 4.67 25.14
CA ALA A 54 -0.74 4.48 24.28
C ALA A 54 0.09 5.76 24.09
N CYS A 55 1.40 5.59 23.89
CA CYS A 55 2.30 6.71 23.68
C CYS A 55 2.16 7.29 22.26
N LYS A 56 2.55 8.57 22.08
CA LYS A 56 2.47 9.24 20.77
C LYS A 56 3.23 8.48 19.66
N LYS A 57 4.28 7.71 20.00
CA LYS A 57 5.04 6.92 19.01
C LYS A 57 4.20 5.76 18.46
N ASP A 58 3.49 5.04 19.30
CA ASP A 58 2.64 3.92 18.90
C ASP A 58 1.43 4.41 18.08
N MET A 59 0.85 5.54 18.49
CA MET A 59 -0.22 6.20 17.74
C MET A 59 0.25 6.62 16.33
N ARG A 60 1.45 7.23 16.23
CA ARG A 60 2.05 7.58 14.93
C ARG A 60 2.30 6.36 14.06
N PHE A 61 2.76 5.27 14.69
CA PHE A 61 3.01 4.03 14.00
C PHE A 61 1.70 3.48 13.42
N TYR A 62 0.62 3.47 14.21
CA TYR A 62 -0.70 3.06 13.76
C TYR A 62 -1.24 3.92 12.62
N VAL A 63 -1.15 5.25 12.71
CA VAL A 63 -1.58 6.16 11.62
C VAL A 63 -0.77 5.92 10.34
N ARG A 64 0.54 5.67 10.45
CA ARG A 64 1.37 5.34 9.28
C ARG A 64 0.93 4.02 8.65
N ASP A 65 0.65 3.02 9.47
CA ASP A 65 0.10 1.76 8.98
C ASP A 65 -1.23 1.98 8.24
N LEU A 66 -2.20 2.70 8.83
CA LEU A 66 -3.45 3.07 8.13
C LEU A 66 -3.19 3.81 6.80
N SER A 67 -2.24 4.75 6.79
CA SER A 67 -1.82 5.46 5.56
C SER A 67 -1.27 4.52 4.49
N THR A 68 -0.52 3.48 4.87
CA THR A 68 -0.07 2.47 3.90
C THR A 68 -1.21 1.61 3.38
N ARG A 69 -2.18 1.26 4.23
CA ARG A 69 -3.33 0.42 3.83
C ARG A 69 -4.23 1.13 2.81
N VAL A 70 -4.42 2.45 2.93
CA VAL A 70 -5.24 3.19 1.96
C VAL A 70 -4.57 3.35 0.59
N LYS A 71 -3.24 3.20 0.51
CA LYS A 71 -2.51 3.21 -0.76
C LYS A 71 -2.57 1.88 -1.51
N ILE A 72 -2.97 0.80 -0.82
CA ILE A 72 -3.17 -0.50 -1.46
C ILE A 72 -4.41 -0.40 -2.32
N ASP A 73 -4.35 -0.91 -3.56
CA ASP A 73 -5.47 -0.87 -4.49
C ASP A 73 -6.53 -1.94 -4.19
N ASP A 74 -7.05 -1.93 -2.98
CA ASP A 74 -8.14 -2.77 -2.49
C ASP A 74 -9.19 -1.86 -1.82
N THR A 75 -10.38 -1.78 -2.42
CA THR A 75 -11.45 -0.87 -1.98
C THR A 75 -11.90 -1.15 -0.55
N GLU A 76 -12.04 -2.42 -0.17
CA GLU A 76 -12.49 -2.81 1.17
C GLU A 76 -11.43 -2.46 2.22
N MET A 77 -10.16 -2.64 1.87
CA MET A 77 -9.05 -2.27 2.71
C MET A 77 -8.95 -0.75 2.94
N LYS A 78 -9.13 0.04 1.87
CA LYS A 78 -9.21 1.51 1.94
C LYS A 78 -10.34 1.93 2.87
N ARG A 79 -11.53 1.36 2.68
CA ARG A 79 -12.72 1.65 3.48
C ARG A 79 -12.50 1.34 4.97
N GLN A 80 -12.00 0.16 5.29
CA GLN A 80 -11.71 -0.24 6.68
C GLN A 80 -10.65 0.66 7.34
N ALA A 81 -9.60 1.02 6.61
CA ALA A 81 -8.53 1.86 7.14
C ALA A 81 -9.01 3.29 7.42
N LEU A 82 -9.74 3.91 6.48
CA LEU A 82 -10.33 5.23 6.67
C LEU A 82 -11.39 5.24 7.78
N GLY A 83 -12.24 4.21 7.84
CA GLY A 83 -13.21 4.05 8.91
C GLY A 83 -12.57 3.93 10.29
N SER A 84 -11.48 3.16 10.40
CA SER A 84 -10.72 3.04 11.65
C SER A 84 -10.11 4.38 12.06
N LEU A 85 -9.50 5.11 11.13
CA LEU A 85 -8.93 6.44 11.42
C LEU A 85 -9.99 7.42 11.89
N TYR A 86 -11.14 7.46 11.22
CA TYR A 86 -12.25 8.33 11.59
C TYR A 86 -12.69 8.11 13.04
N GLN A 87 -12.82 6.84 13.46
CA GLN A 87 -13.16 6.51 14.85
C GLN A 87 -12.07 6.97 15.83
N GLU A 88 -10.78 6.71 15.52
CA GLU A 88 -9.68 7.18 16.37
C GLU A 88 -9.64 8.71 16.54
N MET A 89 -9.87 9.46 15.46
CA MET A 89 -9.88 10.92 15.49
C MET A 89 -11.10 11.48 16.24
N ALA A 90 -12.22 10.78 16.21
CA ALA A 90 -13.40 11.13 17.01
C ALA A 90 -13.20 10.87 18.50
N ASP A 91 -12.46 9.80 18.85
CA ASP A 91 -12.20 9.38 20.23
C ASP A 91 -11.06 10.18 20.90
N ASP A 92 -10.02 10.57 20.15
CA ASP A 92 -8.81 11.18 20.69
C ASP A 92 -8.17 12.18 19.70
N GLU A 93 -8.26 13.47 20.02
CA GLU A 93 -7.75 14.59 19.20
C GLU A 93 -6.25 14.50 18.90
N ARG A 94 -5.47 13.75 19.69
CA ARG A 94 -4.04 13.53 19.41
C ARG A 94 -3.82 12.86 18.05
N TYR A 95 -4.78 12.05 17.56
CA TYR A 95 -4.73 11.49 16.21
C TYR A 95 -4.89 12.55 15.13
N VAL A 96 -5.71 13.58 15.34
CA VAL A 96 -5.84 14.71 14.41
C VAL A 96 -4.48 15.38 14.21
N LYS A 97 -3.81 15.72 15.33
CA LYS A 97 -2.48 16.32 15.28
C LYS A 97 -1.46 15.43 14.56
N ILE A 98 -1.52 14.12 14.76
CA ILE A 98 -0.61 13.16 14.09
C ILE A 98 -0.86 13.12 12.57
N VAL A 99 -2.12 13.16 12.14
CA VAL A 99 -2.49 13.18 10.72
C VAL A 99 -2.05 14.49 10.06
N VAL A 100 -2.27 15.63 10.72
CA VAL A 100 -1.84 16.95 10.23
C VAL A 100 -0.32 17.06 10.15
N GLU A 101 0.43 16.44 11.06
CA GLU A 101 1.89 16.34 11.01
C GLU A 101 2.41 15.43 9.86
N ASN A 102 1.52 14.75 9.11
CA ASN A 102 1.87 13.80 8.06
C ASN A 102 1.38 14.26 6.67
N ASP A 103 2.18 15.10 6.01
CA ASP A 103 1.88 15.69 4.69
C ASP A 103 1.52 14.65 3.62
N GLU A 104 2.22 13.51 3.62
CA GLU A 104 1.97 12.44 2.66
C GLU A 104 0.57 11.85 2.83
N PHE A 105 0.09 11.73 4.08
CA PHE A 105 -1.24 11.22 4.31
C PHE A 105 -2.32 12.24 3.94
N LEU A 106 -2.08 13.52 4.21
CA LEU A 106 -2.97 14.59 3.75
C LEU A 106 -3.12 14.58 2.23
N TYR A 107 -2.02 14.39 1.49
CA TYR A 107 -2.06 14.28 0.03
C TYR A 107 -2.95 13.12 -0.43
N VAL A 108 -2.80 11.94 0.16
CA VAL A 108 -3.64 10.77 -0.14
C VAL A 108 -5.12 11.01 0.18
N LEU A 109 -5.43 11.69 1.30
CA LEU A 109 -6.81 12.06 1.62
C LEU A 109 -7.40 13.01 0.57
N MET A 110 -6.59 13.91 0.01
CA MET A 110 -7.03 14.82 -1.04
C MET A 110 -7.35 14.08 -2.36
N GLU A 111 -6.59 13.03 -2.70
CA GLU A 111 -6.87 12.19 -3.87
C GLU A 111 -8.23 11.50 -3.77
N PHE A 112 -8.66 11.11 -2.55
CA PHE A 112 -9.94 10.43 -2.35
C PHE A 112 -11.18 11.29 -2.55
N PHE A 113 -11.06 12.63 -2.60
CA PHE A 113 -12.20 13.48 -2.98
C PHE A 113 -12.67 13.23 -4.41
N TYR A 114 -11.79 12.71 -5.28
CA TYR A 114 -12.08 12.39 -6.67
C TYR A 114 -12.33 10.89 -6.90
N SER A 115 -12.46 10.11 -5.83
CA SER A 115 -12.76 8.67 -5.90
C SER A 115 -14.14 8.42 -6.53
N SER A 116 -14.25 7.40 -7.38
CA SER A 116 -15.55 6.90 -7.87
C SER A 116 -16.34 6.15 -6.80
N GLU A 117 -15.67 5.70 -5.73
CA GLU A 117 -16.26 4.98 -4.61
C GLU A 117 -16.78 5.97 -3.56
N MET A 118 -18.11 6.09 -3.45
CA MET A 118 -18.79 7.07 -2.59
C MET A 118 -18.41 6.93 -1.10
N GLU A 119 -18.30 5.71 -0.59
CA GLU A 119 -17.95 5.48 0.82
C GLU A 119 -16.53 5.96 1.15
N ILE A 120 -15.58 5.78 0.22
CA ILE A 120 -14.20 6.29 0.37
C ILE A 120 -14.22 7.81 0.42
N GLN A 121 -14.97 8.45 -0.48
CA GLN A 121 -15.12 9.90 -0.54
C GLN A 121 -15.75 10.46 0.75
N GLU A 122 -16.79 9.79 1.27
CA GLU A 122 -17.47 10.18 2.51
C GLU A 122 -16.53 10.10 3.72
N HIS A 123 -15.80 8.99 3.87
CA HIS A 123 -14.84 8.84 4.96
C HIS A 123 -13.73 9.88 4.89
N ALA A 124 -13.17 10.13 3.71
CA ALA A 124 -12.15 11.16 3.51
C ALA A 124 -12.69 12.56 3.91
N SER A 125 -13.91 12.89 3.50
CA SER A 125 -14.55 14.17 3.84
C SER A 125 -14.74 14.33 5.36
N LYS A 126 -15.18 13.27 6.05
CA LYS A 126 -15.31 13.28 7.52
C LYS A 126 -13.97 13.47 8.22
N ILE A 127 -12.92 12.78 7.77
CA ILE A 127 -11.57 12.93 8.32
C ILE A 127 -11.07 14.36 8.13
N VAL A 128 -11.23 14.93 6.93
CA VAL A 128 -10.81 16.30 6.63
C VAL A 128 -11.60 17.35 7.43
N SER A 129 -12.86 17.05 7.80
CA SER A 129 -13.64 17.95 8.65
C SER A 129 -13.05 18.14 10.06
N PHE A 130 -12.35 17.15 10.60
CA PHE A 130 -11.62 17.30 11.88
C PHE A 130 -10.37 18.17 11.75
N ILE A 131 -9.79 18.26 10.56
CA ILE A 131 -8.54 18.99 10.30
C ILE A 131 -8.82 20.46 10.00
N SER A 132 -10.00 20.77 9.46
CA SER A 132 -10.35 22.10 8.93
C SER A 132 -10.84 23.08 10.01
N VAL A 133 -10.53 22.83 11.28
CA VAL A 133 -10.96 23.60 12.47
C VAL A 133 -9.85 24.51 12.97
#